data_AF-J2ZCV9-F1
#
_entry.id   AF-J2ZCV9-F1
#
_cell.length_a   1.000
_cell.length_b   1.000
_cell.length_c   1.000
_cell.angle_alpha   90.00
_cell.angle_beta   90.00
_cell.angle_gamma   90.00
#
_symmetry.space_group_name_H-M   'P 1'
#
loop_
_entity.id
_entity.type
_entity.pdbx_description
1 polymer ?
#
loop_
_entity_poly.entity_id
_entity_poly.type
_entity_poly.pdbx_seq_one_letter_code
_entity_poly.pdbx_strand_id
1 'polypeptide(L)'
;MDRTITIAGSALILGVTLIGFGVWRTKPPTVLSEVALPDTWSNQTLARDGVSVALDVKPPAKDGVLREGGVADVQFRVTDKASGQPLSGIAPGVRVIPGDTP
;
A
#
# COMPACT_ATOMS: atom_id res chain seq x y z
N MET A 1 0.98 -65.80 14.27
CA MET A 1 1.53 -65.02 13.14
C MET A 1 1.19 -63.56 13.41
N ASP A 2 1.90 -62.86 14.31
CA ASP A 2 1.33 -61.62 14.90
C ASP A 2 2.36 -60.54 15.28
N ARG A 3 3.59 -60.58 14.74
CA ARG A 3 4.61 -59.53 15.01
C ARG A 3 4.86 -58.62 13.82
N THR A 4 4.71 -59.12 12.60
CA THR A 4 4.92 -58.37 11.35
C THR A 4 3.79 -57.38 11.06
N ILE A 5 2.54 -57.73 11.37
CA ILE A 5 1.38 -56.86 11.17
C ILE A 5 1.44 -55.64 12.10
N THR A 6 1.89 -55.82 13.34
CA THR A 6 2.00 -54.73 14.33
C THR A 6 3.08 -53.72 13.96
N ILE A 7 4.21 -54.19 13.40
CA ILE A 7 5.32 -53.33 12.98
C ILE A 7 4.98 -52.56 11.69
N ALA A 8 4.28 -53.19 10.76
CA ALA A 8 3.83 -52.53 9.54
C ALA A 8 2.76 -51.46 9.82
N GLY A 9 1.84 -51.73 10.75
CA GLY A 9 0.81 -50.76 11.15
C GLY A 9 1.36 -49.53 11.87
N SER A 10 2.34 -49.71 12.76
CA SER A 10 2.95 -48.59 13.50
C SER A 10 3.79 -47.67 12.61
N ALA A 11 4.49 -48.24 11.61
CA ALA A 11 5.23 -47.46 10.63
C ALA A 11 4.31 -46.56 9.79
N LEU A 12 3.11 -47.05 9.43
CA LEU A 12 2.15 -46.30 8.64
C LEU A 12 1.53 -45.14 9.44
N ILE A 13 1.19 -45.39 10.71
CA ILE A 13 0.65 -44.35 11.61
C ILE A 13 1.70 -43.25 11.87
N LEU A 14 2.96 -43.62 12.09
CA LEU A 14 4.05 -42.65 12.24
C LEU A 14 4.28 -41.82 10.98
N GLY A 15 4.22 -42.43 9.80
CA GLY A 15 4.34 -41.71 8.52
C GLY A 15 3.24 -40.66 8.34
N VAL A 16 1.98 -41.03 8.57
CA VAL A 16 0.83 -40.10 8.44
C VAL A 16 0.92 -38.98 9.48
N THR A 17 1.33 -39.28 10.71
CA THR A 17 1.48 -38.29 11.78
C THR A 17 2.57 -37.27 11.46
N LEU A 18 3.71 -37.73 10.93
CA LEU A 18 4.82 -36.86 10.55
C LEU A 18 4.47 -35.96 9.36
N ILE A 19 3.72 -36.47 8.38
CA ILE A 19 3.26 -35.68 7.22
C ILE A 19 2.23 -34.64 7.66
N GLY A 20 1.23 -35.02 8.45
CA GLY A 20 0.22 -34.09 8.97
C GLY A 20 0.81 -32.98 9.84
N PHE A 21 1.80 -33.32 10.69
CA PHE A 21 2.50 -32.34 11.52
C PHE A 21 3.37 -31.38 10.69
N GLY A 22 3.96 -31.87 9.60
CA GLY A 22 4.74 -31.05 8.67
C GLY A 22 3.89 -30.00 7.93
N VAL A 23 2.69 -30.37 7.48
CA VAL A 23 1.78 -29.45 6.76
C VAL A 23 1.15 -28.42 7.70
N TRP A 24 0.85 -28.76 8.97
CA TRP A 24 0.34 -27.77 9.93
C TRP A 24 1.34 -26.61 10.16
N ARG A 25 2.64 -26.86 10.06
CA ARG A 25 3.67 -25.83 10.30
C ARG A 25 3.88 -24.85 9.16
N THR A 26 3.31 -25.06 7.98
CA THR A 26 3.42 -24.06 6.92
C THR A 26 2.49 -22.91 7.27
N LYS A 27 3.05 -21.83 7.83
CA LYS A 27 2.37 -20.54 7.84
C LYS A 27 1.90 -20.28 6.40
N PRO A 28 0.64 -19.92 6.16
CA PRO A 28 0.20 -19.54 4.83
C PRO A 28 1.20 -18.52 4.30
N PRO A 29 1.59 -18.58 3.01
CA PRO A 29 2.43 -17.55 2.44
C PRO A 29 1.75 -16.23 2.79
N THR A 30 2.45 -15.42 3.59
CA THR A 30 2.08 -14.03 3.76
C THR A 30 2.22 -13.46 2.37
N VAL A 31 1.13 -13.50 1.61
CA VAL A 31 0.94 -12.58 0.51
C VAL A 31 1.35 -11.25 1.11
N LEU A 32 2.38 -10.64 0.53
CA LEU A 32 2.66 -9.24 0.76
C LEU A 32 1.42 -8.54 0.25
N SER A 33 0.38 -8.49 1.10
CA SER A 33 -0.82 -7.69 0.87
C SER A 33 -0.26 -6.35 0.50
N GLU A 34 -0.43 -6.05 -0.80
CA GLU A 34 -0.20 -4.79 -1.48
C GLU A 34 0.37 -3.78 -0.50
N VAL A 35 1.68 -3.55 -0.57
CA VAL A 35 2.41 -2.61 0.29
C VAL A 35 1.55 -1.37 0.36
N ALA A 36 0.77 -1.27 1.44
CA ALA A 36 -0.02 -0.10 1.75
C ALA A 36 1.05 0.87 2.17
N LEU A 37 1.62 1.55 1.17
CA LEU A 37 2.46 2.69 1.42
C LEU A 37 1.63 3.55 2.37
N PRO A 38 2.17 3.91 3.55
CA PRO A 38 1.46 4.83 4.43
C PRO A 38 0.98 6.01 3.56
N ASP A 39 -0.15 6.65 3.90
CA ASP A 39 -0.72 7.82 3.20
C ASP A 39 0.26 9.02 3.20
N THR A 40 1.44 8.82 2.64
CA THR A 40 2.63 9.68 2.70
C THR A 40 2.44 10.87 1.78
N TRP A 41 1.51 10.75 0.83
CA TRP A 41 1.11 11.84 -0.05
C TRP A 41 -0.01 12.72 0.52
N SER A 42 -0.62 12.33 1.64
CA SER A 42 -1.63 13.16 2.31
C SER A 42 -0.98 14.15 3.27
N ASN A 43 -1.57 15.33 3.43
CA ASN A 43 -1.17 16.36 4.41
C ASN A 43 0.25 16.91 4.24
N GLN A 44 0.84 16.80 3.06
CA GLN A 44 2.15 17.38 2.76
C GLN A 44 2.02 18.91 2.70
N THR A 45 2.85 19.64 3.46
CA THR A 45 2.84 21.11 3.46
C THR A 45 4.23 21.66 3.21
N LEU A 46 4.38 22.50 2.20
CA LEU A 46 5.59 23.26 1.91
C LEU A 46 5.36 24.71 2.30
N ALA A 47 6.27 25.30 3.06
CA ALA A 47 6.20 26.72 3.43
C ALA A 47 7.50 27.44 3.03
N ARG A 48 7.38 28.46 2.18
CA ARG A 48 8.52 29.22 1.65
C ARG A 48 8.12 30.67 1.39
N ASP A 49 9.00 31.61 1.74
CA ASP A 49 8.85 33.04 1.42
C ASP A 49 7.49 33.64 1.82
N GLY A 50 6.95 33.23 2.97
CA GLY A 50 5.63 33.70 3.45
C GLY A 50 4.44 33.00 2.79
N VAL A 51 4.65 32.07 1.87
CA VAL A 51 3.61 31.27 1.22
C VAL A 51 3.61 29.85 1.81
N SER A 52 2.41 29.31 2.04
CA SER A 52 2.18 27.92 2.40
C SER A 52 1.42 27.22 1.29
N VAL A 53 1.89 26.03 0.89
CA VAL A 53 1.26 25.17 -0.11
C VAL A 53 0.98 23.82 0.53
N ALA A 54 -0.30 23.48 0.66
CA ALA A 54 -0.73 22.15 1.08
C ALA A 54 -1.06 21.30 -0.15
N LEU A 55 -0.48 20.10 -0.20
CA LEU A 55 -0.73 19.07 -1.20
C LEU A 55 -1.62 17.99 -0.60
N ASP A 56 -2.66 17.64 -1.35
CA ASP A 56 -3.54 16.51 -1.07
C ASP A 56 -3.68 15.65 -2.33
N VAL A 57 -3.46 14.35 -2.18
CA VAL A 57 -3.51 13.38 -3.29
C VAL A 57 -4.55 12.32 -2.93
N LYS A 58 -5.59 12.23 -3.75
CA LYS A 58 -6.71 11.30 -3.54
C LYS A 58 -6.78 10.25 -4.64
N PRO A 59 -7.01 8.97 -4.30
CA PRO A 59 -7.28 7.95 -5.28
C PRO A 59 -8.68 8.16 -5.89
N PRO A 60 -8.84 8.06 -7.22
CA PRO A 60 -10.14 8.14 -7.88
C PRO A 60 -10.92 6.82 -7.74
N ALA A 61 -10.21 5.72 -7.46
CA ALA A 61 -10.79 4.40 -7.30
C ALA A 61 -11.49 4.25 -5.95
N LYS A 62 -12.61 3.52 -5.95
CA LYS A 62 -13.46 3.31 -4.76
C LYS A 62 -12.79 2.53 -3.64
N ASP A 63 -11.73 1.79 -3.96
CA ASP A 63 -10.95 1.03 -2.99
C ASP A 63 -10.04 1.92 -2.14
N GLY A 64 -9.89 3.20 -2.49
CA GLY A 64 -9.12 4.15 -1.69
C GLY A 64 -7.61 3.95 -1.79
N VAL A 65 -7.11 3.25 -2.81
CA VAL A 65 -5.68 2.95 -2.95
C VAL A 65 -5.07 3.69 -4.13
N LEU A 66 -4.04 4.49 -3.86
CA LEU A 66 -3.19 5.08 -4.90
C LEU A 66 -2.23 4.02 -5.44
N ARG A 67 -2.15 3.91 -6.77
CA ARG A 67 -1.30 2.92 -7.46
C ARG A 67 -0.40 3.60 -8.48
N GLU A 68 0.82 3.09 -8.58
CA GLU A 68 1.76 3.52 -9.61
C GLU A 68 1.20 3.28 -11.01
N GLY A 69 1.40 4.23 -11.93
CA GLY A 69 0.80 4.24 -13.26
C GLY A 69 -0.71 4.45 -13.29
N GLY A 70 -1.35 4.55 -12.11
CA GLY A 70 -2.76 4.87 -11.98
C GLY A 70 -3.04 6.37 -12.04
N VAL A 71 -4.34 6.70 -12.11
CA VAL A 71 -4.81 8.09 -12.05
C VAL A 71 -4.96 8.53 -10.59
N ALA A 72 -4.70 9.80 -10.30
CA ALA A 72 -4.91 10.43 -9.00
C ALA A 72 -5.61 11.80 -9.16
N ASP A 73 -6.46 12.16 -8.21
CA ASP A 73 -6.91 13.55 -8.03
C ASP A 73 -5.88 14.28 -7.16
N VAL A 74 -5.31 15.36 -7.68
CA VAL A 74 -4.23 16.13 -7.04
C VAL A 74 -4.71 17.54 -6.79
N GLN A 75 -4.76 17.94 -5.53
CA GLN A 75 -5.25 19.25 -5.11
C GLN A 75 -4.14 20.04 -4.41
N PHE A 76 -4.02 21.31 -4.79
CA PHE A 76 -3.10 22.26 -4.16
C PHE A 76 -3.90 23.39 -3.52
N ARG A 77 -3.62 23.67 -2.25
CA ARG A 77 -4.14 24.85 -1.54
C ARG A 77 -3.00 25.80 -1.22
N VAL A 78 -3.10 27.03 -1.71
CA VAL A 78 -2.08 28.06 -1.53
C VAL A 78 -2.61 29.15 -0.60
N THR A 79 -1.89 29.39 0.49
CA THR A 79 -2.25 30.37 1.52
C THR A 79 -1.07 31.23 1.91
N ASP A 80 -1.34 32.42 2.42
CA ASP A 80 -0.36 33.21 3.15
C ASP A 80 -0.03 32.52 4.47
N LYS A 81 1.25 32.37 4.78
CA LYS A 81 1.75 31.63 5.94
C LYS A 81 1.43 32.31 7.26
N ALA A 82 1.44 33.65 7.29
CA ALA A 82 1.26 34.40 8.52
C ALA A 82 -0.22 34.44 8.94
N SER A 83 -1.12 34.61 7.97
CA SER A 83 -2.55 34.77 8.19
C SER A 83 -3.36 33.49 7.95
N GLY A 84 -2.81 32.52 7.22
CA GLY A 84 -3.54 31.33 6.77
C GLY A 84 -4.58 31.61 5.68
N GLN A 85 -4.69 32.86 5.21
CA GLN A 85 -5.70 33.26 4.24
C GLN A 85 -5.34 32.79 2.83
N PRO A 86 -6.32 32.44 1.99
CA PRO A 86 -6.08 32.15 0.58
C PRO A 86 -5.41 33.34 -0.13
N LEU A 87 -4.36 33.05 -0.89
CA LEU A 87 -3.72 34.07 -1.73
C LEU A 87 -4.53 34.29 -3.01
N SER A 88 -4.98 35.53 -3.24
CA SER A 88 -5.76 35.89 -4.43
C SER A 88 -4.87 35.98 -5.68
N GLY A 89 -5.44 35.62 -6.84
CA GLY A 89 -4.77 35.74 -8.14
C GLY A 89 -3.73 34.64 -8.44
N ILE A 90 -3.60 33.63 -7.58
CA ILE A 90 -2.75 32.46 -7.84
C ILE A 90 -3.58 31.44 -8.62
N ALA A 91 -3.21 31.19 -9.87
CA ALA A 91 -3.72 30.07 -10.65
C ALA A 91 -2.66 28.96 -10.64
N PRO A 92 -2.76 27.96 -9.74
CA PRO A 92 -1.87 26.80 -9.77
C PRO A 92 -2.14 26.05 -11.08
N GLY A 93 -1.24 26.23 -12.05
CA GLY A 93 -1.30 25.58 -13.35
C GLY A 93 -0.30 24.45 -13.42
N VAL A 94 -0.71 23.32 -14.01
CA VAL A 94 0.23 22.29 -14.46
C VAL A 94 0.91 22.81 -15.72
N ARG A 95 2.24 23.00 -15.69
CA ARG A 95 3.01 23.14 -16.92
C ARG A 95 3.13 21.75 -17.53
N VAL A 96 2.34 21.49 -18.58
CA VAL A 96 2.52 20.31 -19.41
C VAL A 96 3.85 20.47 -20.15
N ILE A 97 4.78 19.55 -19.93
CA ILE A 97 6.03 19.50 -20.67
C ILE A 97 5.76 18.73 -21.98
N PRO A 98 6.12 19.25 -23.16
CA PRO A 98 5.94 18.54 -24.41
C PRO A 98 6.71 17.20 -24.40
N GLY A 99 6.00 16.09 -24.61
CA GLY A 99 6.57 14.74 -24.65
C GLY A 99 5.89 13.73 -23.72
N ASP A 100 5.14 14.20 -22.73
CA ASP A 100 4.30 13.34 -21.89
C ASP A 100 2.98 13.05 -22.62
N THR A 101 2.93 11.94 -23.34
CA THR A 101 1.66 11.35 -23.82
C THR A 101 0.88 10.77 -22.63
N PRO A 102 -0.46 10.95 -22.57
CA PRO A 102 -1.30 10.30 -21.58
C PRO A 102 -1.33 8.78 -21.73
#